data_AF-A0A066U537-F1
#
_entry.id   AF-A0A066U537-F1
#
_cell.length_a   1.000
_cell.length_b   1.000
_cell.length_c   1.000
_cell.angle_alpha   90.00
_cell.angle_beta   90.00
_cell.angle_gamma   90.00
#
_symmetry.space_group_name_H-M   'P 1'
#
loop_
_entity.id
_entity.type
_entity.pdbx_description
1 polymer ?
#
loop_
_entity_poly.entity_id
_entity_poly.type
_entity_poly.pdbx_seq_one_letter_code
_entity_poly.pdbx_strand_id
1 'polypeptide(L)'
;MTTRGWYKERTLTTVDTVGREVSVTTGLTRDPEGRLVAAIAISDGPTAIYRYPGDAGERTELVTNAADTVKELHKLAGVPPTR
;
A
#
# COMPACT_ATOMS: atom_id res chain seq x y z
N MET A 1 4.45 -17.02 9.69
CA MET A 1 3.29 -17.36 8.82
C MET A 1 2.14 -16.48 9.25
N THR A 2 1.93 -15.32 8.62
CA THR A 2 0.79 -14.46 8.92
C THR A 2 -0.29 -14.68 7.89
N THR A 3 -1.11 -15.70 8.17
CA THR A 3 -2.12 -16.27 7.28
C THR A 3 -3.34 -15.33 7.15
N ARG A 4 -3.16 -14.16 6.55
CA ARG A 4 -4.24 -13.17 6.29
C ARG A 4 -5.21 -13.60 5.18
N GLY A 5 -5.31 -14.91 4.92
CA GLY A 5 -6.14 -15.45 3.85
C GLY A 5 -5.88 -14.76 2.51
N TRP A 6 -4.62 -14.42 2.22
CA TRP A 6 -4.28 -13.72 0.99
C TRP A 6 -4.50 -14.62 -0.23
N TYR A 7 -4.95 -14.01 -1.32
CA TYR A 7 -5.01 -14.59 -2.64
C TYR A 7 -4.23 -13.69 -3.62
N LYS A 8 -3.45 -14.30 -4.52
CA LYS A 8 -2.64 -13.57 -5.52
C LYS A 8 -1.73 -12.50 -4.89
N GLU A 9 -1.08 -12.84 -3.78
CA GLU A 9 -0.20 -11.91 -3.06
C GLU A 9 1.07 -11.58 -3.85
N ARG A 10 1.59 -10.38 -3.61
CA ARG A 10 2.88 -9.87 -4.07
C ARG A 10 3.53 -9.17 -2.89
N THR A 11 4.75 -9.57 -2.57
CA THR A 11 5.50 -9.04 -1.44
C THR A 11 6.79 -8.41 -1.91
N LEU A 12 7.07 -7.20 -1.41
CA LEU A 12 8.33 -6.48 -1.56
C LEU A 12 9.00 -6.37 -0.19
N THR A 13 10.24 -6.83 -0.05
CA THR A 13 11.07 -6.52 1.13
C THR A 13 11.74 -5.17 0.92
N THR A 14 11.67 -4.28 1.90
CA THR A 14 12.27 -2.95 1.86
C THR A 14 12.77 -2.53 3.24
N VAL A 15 13.43 -1.37 3.33
CA VAL A 15 13.92 -0.79 4.58
C VAL A 15 13.11 0.48 4.85
N ASP A 16 12.49 0.56 6.02
CA ASP A 16 11.72 1.75 6.42
C ASP A 16 12.64 2.94 6.75
N THR A 17 12.05 4.11 7.00
CA THR A 17 12.80 5.34 7.26
C THR A 17 13.63 5.32 8.55
N VAL A 18 13.46 4.30 9.41
CA VAL A 18 14.27 4.11 10.62
C VAL A 18 15.31 2.99 10.47
N GLY A 19 15.47 2.44 9.27
CA GLY A 19 16.49 1.43 8.96
C GLY A 19 16.06 -0.01 9.24
N ARG A 20 14.78 -0.27 9.52
CA ARG A 20 14.26 -1.61 9.79
C ARG A 20 13.78 -2.26 8.50
N GLU A 21 14.17 -3.53 8.31
CA GLU A 21 13.63 -4.34 7.23
C GLU A 21 12.14 -4.65 7.46
N VAL A 22 11.32 -4.35 6.46
CA VAL A 22 9.87 -4.55 6.48
C VAL A 22 9.42 -5.21 5.18
N SER A 23 8.37 -6.01 5.27
CA SER A 23 7.71 -6.58 4.09
C SER A 23 6.48 -5.75 3.74
N VAL A 24 6.30 -5.37 2.49
CA VAL A 24 5.09 -4.75 1.99
C VAL A 24 4.36 -5.76 1.12
N THR A 25 3.21 -6.24 1.59
CA THR A 25 2.41 -7.24 0.88
C THR A 25 1.17 -6.57 0.30
N THR A 26 0.93 -6.79 -0.99
CA THR A 26 -0.33 -6.47 -1.67
C THR A 26 -0.99 -7.75 -2.14
N GLY A 27 -2.32 -7.78 -2.18
CA GLY A 27 -3.03 -8.96 -2.63
C GLY A 27 -4.54 -8.79 -2.53
N LEU A 28 -5.27 -9.87 -2.77
CA LEU A 28 -6.70 -9.95 -2.50
C LEU A 28 -6.93 -10.63 -1.14
N THR A 29 -7.91 -10.17 -0.39
CA THR A 29 -8.34 -10.78 0.88
C THR A 29 -9.85 -10.60 1.05
N ARG A 30 -10.38 -11.02 2.19
CA ARG A 30 -11.78 -10.77 2.58
C ARG A 30 -11.82 -9.75 3.71
N ASP A 31 -12.72 -8.80 3.59
CA ASP A 31 -13.05 -7.90 4.71
C ASP A 31 -13.87 -8.64 5.79
N PRO A 32 -14.15 -8.02 6.95
CA PRO A 32 -14.92 -8.66 8.01
C PRO A 32 -16.33 -9.10 7.59
N GLU A 33 -16.91 -8.46 6.57
CA GLU A 33 -18.20 -8.82 5.98
C GLU A 33 -18.07 -9.95 4.93
N GLY A 34 -16.87 -10.48 4.70
CA GLY A 34 -16.58 -11.58 3.78
C GLY A 34 -16.44 -11.18 2.32
N ARG A 35 -16.48 -9.88 1.99
CA ARG A 35 -16.39 -9.38 0.62
C ARG A 35 -14.95 -9.43 0.12
N LEU A 36 -14.77 -9.80 -1.15
CA LEU A 36 -13.46 -9.79 -1.79
C LEU A 36 -12.98 -8.35 -1.97
N VAL A 37 -11.80 -8.04 -1.44
CA VAL A 37 -11.19 -6.71 -1.53
C VAL A 37 -9.73 -6.85 -1.91
N ALA A 38 -9.19 -5.86 -2.61
CA ALA A 38 -7.74 -5.72 -2.68
C ALA A 38 -7.25 -5.09 -1.36
N ALA A 39 -6.03 -5.41 -0.94
CA ALA A 39 -5.45 -4.81 0.26
C ALA A 39 -3.92 -4.70 0.22
N ILE A 40 -3.38 -3.84 1.10
CA ILE A 40 -1.94 -3.70 1.37
C ILE A 40 -1.67 -3.85 2.87
N ALA A 41 -0.53 -4.45 3.22
CA ALA A 41 -0.04 -4.62 4.57
C ALA A 41 1.44 -4.32 4.66
N ILE A 42 1.87 -3.75 5.79
CA ILE A 42 3.28 -3.58 6.14
C ILE A 42 3.58 -4.53 7.30
N SER A 43 4.41 -5.53 7.02
CA SER A 43 4.71 -6.66 7.89
C SER A 43 3.41 -7.23 8.46
N ASP A 44 3.35 -7.42 9.78
CA ASP A 44 2.16 -7.91 10.47
C ASP A 44 1.26 -6.78 10.99
N GLY A 45 1.48 -5.53 10.56
CA GLY A 45 0.67 -4.36 10.91
C GLY A 45 -0.67 -4.30 10.17
N PRO A 46 -1.61 -3.41 10.56
CA PRO A 46 -2.97 -3.37 10.01
C PRO A 46 -3.03 -3.36 8.48
N THR A 47 -4.04 -4.05 7.93
CA THR A 47 -4.26 -4.12 6.49
C THR A 47 -5.09 -2.93 6.04
N ALA A 48 -4.57 -2.11 5.13
CA ALA A 48 -5.38 -1.10 4.45
C ALA A 48 -6.13 -1.74 3.28
N ILE A 49 -7.45 -1.50 3.22
CA ILE A 49 -8.35 -2.10 2.25
C ILE A 49 -8.60 -1.13 1.09
N TYR A 50 -8.39 -1.61 -0.13
CA TYR A 50 -8.82 -0.92 -1.34
C TYR A 50 -10.27 -1.26 -1.63
N ARG A 51 -11.17 -0.30 -1.43
CA ARG A 51 -12.55 -0.42 -1.93
C ARG A 51 -12.55 -0.06 -3.41
N TYR A 52 -12.96 -0.99 -4.25
CA TYR A 52 -13.19 -0.75 -5.67
C TYR A 52 -14.55 -0.07 -5.82
N PRO A 53 -14.63 1.23 -6.15
CA PRO A 53 -15.88 1.82 -6.63
C PRO A 53 -16.16 1.15 -7.97
N GLY A 54 -17.40 0.71 -8.22
CA GLY A 54 -17.74 -0.21 -9.32
C GLY A 54 -17.36 0.24 -10.74
N ASP A 55 -16.90 1.48 -10.93
CA ASP A 55 -16.56 2.07 -12.21
C ASP A 55 -15.11 1.77 -12.62
N ALA A 56 -14.97 1.10 -13.77
CA ALA A 56 -13.72 0.55 -14.31
C ALA A 56 -12.62 1.56 -14.67
N GLY A 57 -12.77 2.83 -14.27
CA GLY A 57 -11.82 3.92 -14.54
C GLY A 57 -11.29 4.65 -13.32
N GLU A 58 -11.87 4.45 -12.12
CA GLU A 58 -11.48 5.25 -10.95
C GLU A 58 -10.32 4.62 -10.17
N ARG A 59 -9.25 5.41 -9.98
CA ARG A 59 -8.18 5.06 -9.05
C ARG A 59 -8.73 5.12 -7.64
N THR A 60 -8.41 4.11 -6.82
CA THR A 60 -8.74 4.17 -5.40
C THR A 60 -8.01 5.33 -4.71
N GLU A 61 -8.57 5.85 -3.63
CA GLU A 61 -7.96 6.95 -2.84
C GLU A 61 -6.50 6.66 -2.49
N LEU A 62 -6.17 5.42 -2.12
CA LEU A 62 -4.80 5.01 -1.79
C LEU A 62 -3.87 5.07 -3.01
N VAL A 63 -4.33 4.67 -4.20
CA VAL A 63 -3.53 4.81 -5.44
C VAL A 63 -3.32 6.28 -5.77
N THR A 64 -4.34 7.12 -5.59
CA THR A 64 -4.24 8.58 -5.78
C THR A 64 -3.23 9.18 -4.80
N ASN A 65 -3.35 8.89 -3.50
CA ASN A 65 -2.45 9.39 -2.46
C ASN A 65 -0.99 8.95 -2.70
N ALA A 66 -0.78 7.69 -3.07
CA ALA A 66 0.55 7.19 -3.39
C ALA A 66 1.15 7.90 -4.62
N ALA A 67 0.36 8.05 -5.69
CA ALA A 67 0.81 8.75 -6.89
C ALA A 67 1.14 10.22 -6.63
N ASP A 68 0.31 10.92 -5.84
CA ASP A 68 0.53 12.32 -5.52
C ASP A 68 1.72 12.50 -4.58
N THR A 69 1.94 11.60 -3.61
CA THR A 69 3.13 11.61 -2.76
C THR A 69 4.42 11.46 -3.58
N VAL A 70 4.43 10.58 -4.59
CA VAL A 70 5.60 10.43 -5.48
C VAL A 70 5.85 11.70 -6.29
N LYS A 71 4.79 12.36 -6.79
CA LYS A 71 4.93 13.65 -7.47
C LYS A 71 5.53 14.72 -6.55
N GLU A 72 5.07 14.80 -5.30
CA GLU A 72 5.62 15.73 -4.31
C GLU A 72 7.09 15.43 -4.00
N LEU A 73 7.46 14.15 -3.86
CA LEU A 73 8.87 13.76 -3.73
C LEU A 73 9.70 14.27 -4.90
N HIS A 74 9.23 14.11 -6.15
CA HIS A 74 9.97 14.62 -7.32
C HIS A 74 10.13 16.14 -7.32
N LYS A 75 9.12 16.89 -6.87
CA LYS A 75 9.21 18.34 -6.74
C LYS A 75 10.26 18.75 -5.71
N LEU A 76 10.30 18.03 -4.58
CA LEU A 76 11.16 18.36 -3.45
C LEU A 76 12.58 17.78 -3.57
N ALA A 77 12.78 16.70 -4.32
CA ALA A 77 14.10 16.08 -4.51
C ALA A 77 15.11 16.99 -5.22
N GLY A 78 14.64 18.04 -5.92
CA GLY A 78 15.49 19.09 -6.47
C GLY A 78 15.83 20.22 -5.49
N VAL A 79 15.26 20.20 -4.28
CA VAL A 79 15.47 21.24 -3.26
C VAL A 79 16.49 20.73 -2.24
N PRO A 80 17.64 21.39 -2.07
CA PRO A 80 18.62 20.98 -1.07
C PRO A 80 18.01 21.06 0.34
N PRO A 81 18.38 20.15 1.25
CA PRO A 81 17.84 20.16 2.61
C PRO A 81 18.14 21.52 3.27
N THR A 82 17.10 22.18 3.76
CA THR A 82 17.24 23.39 4.60
C THR A 82 18.03 23.00 5.85
N ARG A 83 19.21 23.62 5.99
CA ARG A 83 20.13 23.45 7.11
C ARG A 83 19.63 24.14 8.36
#